data_AF-A0A5K1D1G3-F1
#
_entry.id   AF-A0A5K1D1G3-F1
#
_cell.length_a   1.000
_cell.length_b   1.000
_cell.length_c   1.000
_cell.angle_alpha   90.00
_cell.angle_beta   90.00
_cell.angle_gamma   90.00
#
_symmetry.space_group_name_H-M   'P 1'
#
loop_
_entity.id
_entity.type
_entity.pdbx_description
1 polymer ?
#
loop_
_entity_poly.entity_id
_entity_poly.type
_entity_poly.pdbx_seq_one_letter_code
_entity_poly.pdbx_strand_id
1 'polypeptide(L)'
;VISRKDQAQYWYRSEPYAYVSIDQFVKKFKASDVGQKLLMELLEPVDESQSHKDAVSFSIYSLTKWELLKACMSREMLLVRRNSFVYIFKTVQ
;
A
#
# COMPACT_ATOMS: atom_id res chain seq x y z
N VAL A 1 1.94 16.58 9.26
CA VAL A 1 1.34 17.91 9.50
C VAL A 1 2.32 18.71 10.35
N ILE A 2 2.70 19.91 9.91
CA ILE A 2 3.80 20.70 10.50
C ILE A 2 3.34 21.31 11.85
N SER A 3 4.18 21.21 12.89
CA SER A 3 3.93 21.82 14.20
C SER A 3 3.92 23.35 14.13
N ARG A 4 3.24 24.04 15.06
CA ARG A 4 3.30 25.51 15.18
C ARG A 4 4.74 26.02 15.33
N LYS A 5 5.61 25.25 15.99
CA LYS A 5 7.03 25.59 16.17
C LYS A 5 7.84 25.42 14.86
N ASP A 6 7.40 24.51 14.02
CA ASP A 6 8.12 24.09 12.81
C ASP A 6 7.63 24.82 11.55
N GLN A 7 6.62 25.68 11.64
CA GLN A 7 6.05 26.33 10.46
C GLN A 7 6.87 27.55 10.00
N ALA A 8 7.50 28.27 10.93
CA ALA A 8 8.27 29.47 10.61
C ALA A 8 9.51 29.19 9.73
N GLN A 9 10.16 28.04 9.91
CA GLN A 9 11.32 27.63 9.10
C GLN A 9 11.00 27.39 7.62
N TYR A 10 9.73 27.16 7.28
CA TYR A 10 9.29 27.00 5.88
C TYR A 10 8.66 28.28 5.32
N TRP A 11 8.77 29.41 6.04
CA TRP A 11 8.21 30.68 5.58
C TRP A 11 9.10 31.30 4.51
N TYR A 12 8.56 31.39 3.29
CA TYR A 12 9.26 31.94 2.12
C TYR A 12 8.62 33.24 1.60
N ARG A 13 7.51 33.68 2.19
CA ARG A 13 6.79 34.87 1.71
C ARG A 13 7.48 36.15 2.16
N SER A 14 7.33 37.21 1.34
CA SER A 14 7.78 38.57 1.67
C SER A 14 7.00 39.21 2.83
N GLU A 15 5.80 38.70 3.10
CA GLU A 15 4.97 39.11 4.25
C GLU A 15 5.57 38.62 5.57
N PRO A 16 5.37 39.34 6.69
CA PRO A 16 5.77 38.85 8.00
C PRO A 16 5.15 37.48 8.33
N TYR A 17 5.90 36.62 9.00
CA TYR A 17 5.42 35.30 9.41
C TYR A 17 4.17 35.43 10.29
N ALA A 18 3.12 34.72 9.89
CA ALA A 18 1.91 34.53 10.68
C ALA A 18 1.57 33.04 10.71
N TYR A 19 1.22 32.54 11.90
CA TYR A 19 0.84 31.14 12.06
C TYR A 19 -0.43 30.85 11.25
N VAL A 20 -0.34 29.87 10.35
CA VAL A 20 -1.45 29.34 9.56
C VAL A 20 -1.96 28.08 10.22
N SER A 21 -3.23 28.07 10.63
CA SER A 21 -3.84 26.87 11.19
C SER A 21 -4.02 25.78 10.12
N ILE A 22 -4.19 24.54 10.57
CA ILE A 22 -4.45 23.41 9.66
C ILE A 22 -5.70 23.68 8.81
N ASP A 23 -6.78 24.19 9.40
CA ASP A 23 -8.02 24.50 8.67
C ASP A 23 -7.81 25.57 7.60
N GLN A 24 -7.04 26.62 7.93
CA GLN A 24 -6.71 27.67 6.97
C GLN A 24 -5.84 27.12 5.83
N PHE A 25 -4.87 26.28 6.15
CA PHE A 25 -4.02 25.63 5.15
C PHE A 25 -4.87 24.76 4.22
N VAL A 26 -5.74 23.90 4.76
CA VAL A 26 -6.61 23.03 3.96
C VAL A 26 -7.54 23.86 3.06
N LYS A 27 -8.14 24.92 3.58
CA LYS A 27 -8.99 25.82 2.78
C LYS A 27 -8.20 26.48 1.64
N LYS A 28 -7.02 27.03 1.94
CA LYS A 28 -6.16 27.67 0.94
C LYS A 28 -5.62 26.67 -0.09
N PHE A 29 -5.27 25.46 0.34
CA PHE A 29 -4.81 24.39 -0.54
C PHE A 29 -5.91 23.97 -1.52
N LYS A 30 -7.13 23.73 -1.05
CA LYS A 30 -8.29 23.42 -1.91
C LYS A 30 -8.62 24.52 -2.91
N ALA A 31 -8.39 25.78 -2.54
CA ALA A 31 -8.59 26.93 -3.42
C ALA A 31 -7.43 27.18 -4.40
N SER A 32 -6.26 26.56 -4.19
CA SER A 32 -5.11 26.74 -5.08
C SER A 32 -5.26 25.93 -6.36
N ASP A 33 -4.61 26.38 -7.45
CA ASP A 33 -4.64 25.69 -8.74
C ASP A 33 -4.19 24.23 -8.63
N VAL A 34 -3.20 23.94 -7.78
CA VAL A 34 -2.71 22.57 -7.53
C VAL A 34 -3.80 21.73 -6.86
N GLY A 35 -4.45 22.28 -5.81
CA GLY A 35 -5.51 21.57 -5.12
C GLY A 35 -6.76 21.36 -5.99
N GLN A 36 -7.10 22.32 -6.85
CA GLN A 36 -8.20 22.18 -7.81
C GLN A 36 -7.88 21.13 -8.89
N LYS A 37 -6.67 21.15 -9.46
CA LYS A 37 -6.22 20.13 -10.43
C LYS A 37 -6.26 18.74 -9.83
N LEU A 38 -5.73 18.58 -8.60
CA LEU A 38 -5.78 17.31 -7.89
C LEU A 38 -7.22 16.84 -7.64
N LEU A 39 -8.12 17.76 -7.28
CA LEU A 39 -9.53 17.43 -7.07
C LEU A 39 -10.19 16.96 -8.37
N MET A 40 -9.89 17.61 -9.49
CA MET A 40 -10.37 17.19 -10.82
C MET A 40 -9.84 15.81 -11.22
N GLU A 41 -8.55 15.55 -11.00
CA GLU A 41 -7.93 14.24 -11.25
C GLU A 41 -8.55 13.13 -10.38
N LEU A 42 -8.89 13.44 -9.12
CA LEU A 42 -9.57 12.49 -8.23
C LEU A 42 -11.06 12.29 -8.56
N LEU A 43 -11.71 13.26 -9.20
CA LEU A 43 -13.10 13.15 -9.66
C LEU A 43 -13.21 12.35 -10.96
N GLU A 44 -12.16 12.40 -11.79
CA GLU A 44 -12.10 11.57 -12.98
C GLU A 44 -11.96 10.11 -12.55
N PRO A 45 -12.89 9.22 -12.96
CA PRO A 45 -12.77 7.81 -12.65
C PRO A 45 -11.48 7.31 -13.27
N VAL A 46 -10.55 6.85 -12.43
CA VAL A 46 -9.30 6.24 -12.88
C VAL A 46 -9.68 5.07 -13.77
N ASP A 47 -9.38 5.19 -15.05
CA ASP A 47 -9.53 4.10 -16.00
C ASP A 47 -8.55 3.00 -15.57
N GLU A 48 -9.09 1.92 -14.99
CA GLU A 48 -8.28 0.79 -14.50
C GLU A 48 -7.45 0.15 -15.62
N SER A 49 -7.82 0.36 -16.89
CA SER A 49 -7.04 -0.08 -18.06
C SER A 49 -5.73 0.70 -18.27
N GLN A 50 -5.59 1.90 -17.67
CA GLN A 50 -4.38 2.73 -17.68
C GLN A 50 -3.57 2.62 -16.39
N SER A 51 -3.98 1.78 -15.45
CA SER A 51 -3.28 1.64 -14.18
C SER A 51 -1.82 1.21 -14.40
N HIS A 52 -0.91 2.02 -13.85
CA HIS A 52 0.53 1.94 -14.09
C HIS A 52 1.08 0.53 -13.88
N LYS A 53 2.02 0.12 -14.75
CA LYS A 53 2.80 -1.12 -14.61
C LYS A 53 3.56 -1.24 -13.28
N ASP A 54 3.72 -0.11 -12.56
CA ASP A 54 4.41 0.00 -11.28
C ASP A 54 3.47 -0.06 -10.06
N ALA A 55 2.18 -0.35 -10.25
CA ALA A 55 1.27 -0.55 -9.13
C ALA A 55 1.70 -1.77 -8.30
N VAL A 56 1.70 -1.63 -6.97
CA VAL A 56 2.25 -2.61 -6.01
C VAL A 56 1.58 -3.99 -6.14
N SER A 57 0.27 -4.04 -6.36
CA SER A 57 -0.48 -5.24 -6.73
C SER A 57 -1.91 -4.89 -7.08
N PHE A 58 -2.45 -5.48 -8.15
CA PHE A 58 -3.89 -5.43 -8.47
C PHE A 58 -4.67 -6.58 -7.84
N SER A 59 -3.99 -7.55 -7.23
CA SER A 59 -4.60 -8.68 -6.56
C SER A 59 -4.33 -8.64 -5.06
N ILE A 60 -5.36 -8.96 -4.27
CA ILE A 60 -5.24 -9.14 -2.81
C ILE A 60 -4.24 -10.26 -2.48
N TYR A 61 -4.12 -11.23 -3.39
CA TYR A 61 -3.22 -12.38 -3.26
C TYR A 61 -2.19 -12.36 -4.38
N SER A 62 -0.91 -12.48 -4.04
CA SER A 62 0.18 -12.60 -5.02
C SER A 62 0.15 -13.92 -5.81
N LEU A 63 -0.63 -14.90 -5.35
CA LEU A 63 -0.76 -16.23 -5.95
C LEU A 63 -2.23 -16.60 -6.11
N THR A 64 -2.52 -17.39 -7.14
CA THR A 64 -3.85 -17.99 -7.33
C THR A 64 -4.14 -19.06 -6.27
N LYS A 65 -5.42 -19.32 -6.00
CA LYS A 65 -5.84 -20.42 -5.10
C LYS A 65 -5.25 -21.77 -5.51
N TRP A 66 -5.06 -21.99 -6.81
CA TRP A 66 -4.48 -23.21 -7.35
C TRP A 66 -2.98 -23.34 -7.05
N GLU A 67 -2.23 -22.24 -7.13
CA GLU A 67 -0.81 -22.22 -6.76
C GLU A 67 -0.63 -22.44 -5.26
N LEU A 68 -1.50 -21.84 -4.43
CA LEU A 68 -1.51 -22.08 -3.00
C LEU A 68 -1.74 -23.56 -2.68
N LEU A 69 -2.73 -24.18 -3.34
CA LEU A 69 -3.01 -25.61 -3.16
C LEU A 69 -1.80 -26.47 -3.55
N LYS A 70 -1.16 -26.20 -4.70
CA LYS A 70 0.04 -26.91 -5.15
C LYS A 70 1.21 -26.75 -4.18
N ALA A 71 1.41 -25.54 -3.64
CA ALA A 71 2.45 -25.27 -2.65
C ALA A 71 2.18 -26.05 -1.35
N CYS A 72 0.94 -26.05 -0.86
CA CYS A 72 0.54 -26.84 0.31
C CYS A 72 0.71 -28.34 0.09
N MET A 73 0.26 -28.89 -1.05
CA MET A 73 0.42 -30.31 -1.36
C MET A 73 1.91 -30.71 -1.46
N SER A 74 2.74 -29.87 -2.08
CA SER A 74 4.18 -30.10 -2.16
C SER A 74 4.84 -30.16 -0.78
N ARG A 75 4.42 -29.26 0.13
CA ARG A 75 4.88 -29.26 1.53
C ARG A 75 4.51 -30.55 2.24
N GLU A 76 3.24 -30.96 2.18
CA GLU A 76 2.77 -32.17 2.86
C GLU A 76 3.43 -33.44 2.29
N MET A 77 3.55 -33.54 0.96
CA MET A 77 4.23 -34.68 0.32
C MET A 77 5.70 -34.78 0.76
N LEU A 78 6.40 -33.65 0.87
CA LEU A 78 7.78 -33.62 1.34
C LEU A 78 7.88 -34.06 2.81
N LEU A 79 6.94 -33.62 3.66
CA LEU A 79 6.86 -34.04 5.06
C LEU A 79 6.61 -35.54 5.19
N VAL A 80 5.69 -36.09 4.39
CA VAL A 80 5.41 -37.53 4.35
C VAL A 80 6.65 -38.30 3.90
N ARG A 81 7.32 -37.86 2.83
CA ARG A 81 8.53 -38.53 2.32
C ARG A 81 9.67 -38.53 3.34
N ARG A 82 9.90 -37.41 4.04
CA ARG A 82 10.94 -37.31 5.09
C ARG A 82 10.63 -38.15 6.32
N ASN A 83 9.36 -38.24 6.71
CA ASN A 83 8.93 -39.01 7.89
C ASN A 83 8.50 -40.44 7.54
N SER A 84 8.64 -40.86 6.28
CA SER A 84 8.25 -42.20 5.81
C SER A 84 8.95 -43.32 6.58
N PHE A 85 10.18 -43.10 7.05
CA PHE A 85 10.90 -44.04 7.92
C PHE A 85 10.13 -44.31 9.22
N VAL A 86 9.53 -43.29 9.85
CA VAL A 86 8.72 -43.45 11.06
C VAL A 86 7.44 -44.23 10.76
N TYR A 87 6.81 -43.95 9.61
CA TYR A 87 5.61 -44.68 9.18
C TYR A 87 5.91 -46.15 8.91
N ILE A 88 6.97 -46.48 8.16
CA ILE A 88 7.40 -47.85 7.87
C ILE A 88 7.81 -48.58 9.16
N PHE A 89 8.56 -47.93 10.03
CA PHE A 89 8.98 -48.50 11.32
C PHE A 89 7.77 -48.81 12.22
N LYS A 90 6.75 -47.94 12.23
CA LYS A 90 5.49 -48.15 12.96
C LYS A 90 4.60 -49.26 12.40
N THR A 91 4.65 -49.57 11.10
CA THR A 91 3.86 -50.67 10.52
C THR A 91 4.53 -52.03 10.64
N VAL A 92 5.84 -52.07 10.87
CA VAL A 92 6.62 -53.31 11.00
C VAL A 92 6.72 -53.78 12.47
N GLN A 93 6.50 -52.90 13.44
CA GLN A 93 6.37 -53.21 14.88
C GLN A 93 4.92 -53.54 15.26
#